data_AF-A0A8E2JAW1-F1
#
_entry.id   AF-A0A8E2JAW1-F1
#
_cell.length_a   1.000
_cell.length_b   1.000
_cell.length_c   1.000
_cell.angle_alpha   90.00
_cell.angle_beta   90.00
_cell.angle_gamma   90.00
#
_symmetry.space_group_name_H-M   'P 1'
#
loop_
_entity.id
_entity.type
_entity.pdbx_description
1 polymer ?
#
loop_
_entity_poly.entity_id
_entity_poly.type
_entity_poly.pdbx_seq_one_letter_code
_entity_poly.pdbx_strand_id
1 'polypeptide(L)'
;PTDSSIASYIFLTTMLFYLFNGVARPYSQLSAFRKHWMYYLNPPTRWIGGVLGATLNTIPVEYTISETARFHAPPKQTSQSYVGGFVSASTGYFRSPGATADCQYCPYRLGNDYSSTLNTQASDKWRDSGIFLALCVSDGTAVFFFFIWSVWVKGWGLGSALC
;
A
#
# COMPACT_ATOMS: atom_id res chain seq x y z
N PRO A 1 2.06 -24.74 25.22
CA PRO A 1 2.42 -24.23 23.88
C PRO A 1 3.92 -23.92 23.87
N THR A 2 4.70 -24.68 23.10
CA THR A 2 6.14 -24.44 22.93
C THR A 2 6.35 -23.08 22.24
N ASP A 3 7.40 -22.34 22.60
CA ASP A 3 7.69 -20.99 22.08
C ASP A 3 7.69 -20.93 20.54
N SER A 4 8.04 -22.04 19.87
CA SER A 4 8.00 -22.22 18.42
C SER A 4 6.60 -22.08 17.80
N SER A 5 5.56 -22.49 18.52
CA SER A 5 4.17 -22.41 18.04
C SER A 5 3.70 -20.96 18.03
N ILE A 6 3.99 -20.21 19.09
CA ILE A 6 3.61 -18.80 19.23
C ILE A 6 4.29 -17.95 18.14
N ALA A 7 5.59 -18.17 17.91
CA ALA A 7 6.33 -17.50 16.87
C ALA A 7 5.72 -17.73 15.48
N SER A 8 5.30 -18.97 15.19
CA SER A 8 4.67 -19.34 13.92
C SER A 8 3.32 -18.62 13.73
N TYR A 9 2.49 -18.54 14.77
CA TYR A 9 1.21 -17.82 14.71
C TYR A 9 1.37 -16.32 14.52
N ILE A 10 2.34 -15.70 15.22
CA ILE A 10 2.65 -14.28 15.06
C ILE A 10 3.12 -14.00 13.63
N PHE A 11 4.01 -14.84 13.11
CA PHE A 11 4.51 -14.71 11.74
C PHE A 11 3.38 -14.79 10.70
N LEU A 12 2.53 -15.82 10.79
CA LEU A 12 1.40 -15.99 9.88
C LEU A 12 0.44 -14.81 9.94
N THR A 13 0.09 -14.36 11.13
CA THR A 13 -0.84 -13.23 11.34
C THR A 13 -0.26 -11.93 10.77
N THR A 14 1.02 -11.67 11.01
CA THR A 14 1.73 -10.49 10.48
C THR A 14 1.75 -10.50 8.95
N MET A 15 2.09 -11.65 8.35
CA MET A 15 2.10 -11.81 6.88
C MET A 15 0.74 -11.54 6.26
N LEU A 16 -0.35 -12.00 6.88
CA LEU A 16 -1.70 -11.74 6.38
C LEU A 16 -2.03 -10.24 6.36
N PHE A 17 -1.69 -9.50 7.41
CA PHE A 17 -1.89 -8.05 7.47
C PHE A 17 -1.07 -7.28 6.41
N TYR A 18 0.15 -7.74 6.14
CA TYR A 18 0.98 -7.16 5.06
C TYR A 18 0.43 -7.45 3.67
N LEU A 19 0.01 -8.69 3.39
CA LEU A 19 -0.49 -9.07 2.05
C LEU A 19 -1.82 -8.39 1.70
N PHE A 20 -2.65 -8.10 2.69
CA PHE A 20 -3.98 -7.53 2.50
C PHE A 20 -4.05 -6.04 2.88
N ASN A 21 -2.94 -5.31 2.79
CA ASN A 21 -2.88 -3.90 3.15
C ASN A 21 -3.43 -2.92 2.09
N GLY A 22 -3.85 -3.39 0.93
CA GLY A 22 -4.33 -2.53 -0.18
C GLY A 22 -3.28 -2.11 -1.20
N VAL A 23 -2.00 -2.25 -0.87
CA VAL A 23 -0.85 -1.90 -1.71
C VAL A 23 -0.34 -3.15 -2.42
N ALA A 24 -0.08 -4.22 -1.68
CA ALA A 24 0.30 -5.51 -2.26
C ALA A 24 -0.84 -6.13 -3.09
N ARG A 25 -2.08 -5.91 -2.65
CA ARG A 25 -3.31 -6.30 -3.34
C ARG A 25 -4.24 -5.10 -3.40
N PRO A 26 -4.50 -4.52 -4.59
CA PRO A 26 -5.38 -3.37 -4.72
C PRO A 26 -6.73 -3.60 -4.06
N TYR A 27 -7.31 -2.54 -3.49
CA TYR A 27 -8.58 -2.60 -2.76
C TYR A 27 -9.72 -3.26 -3.56
N SER A 28 -9.71 -3.12 -4.89
CA SER A 28 -10.67 -3.74 -5.81
C SER A 28 -10.59 -5.27 -5.88
N GLN A 29 -9.42 -5.86 -5.56
CA GLN A 29 -9.17 -7.30 -5.63
C GLN A 29 -9.32 -8.01 -4.28
N LEU A 30 -9.70 -7.29 -3.23
CA LEU A 30 -9.94 -7.85 -1.90
C LEU A 30 -11.33 -8.50 -1.85
N SER A 31 -11.43 -9.66 -1.20
CA SER A 31 -12.70 -10.32 -0.89
C SER A 31 -13.59 -9.42 -0.01
N ALA A 32 -14.91 -9.56 -0.10
CA ALA A 32 -15.87 -8.72 0.62
C ALA A 32 -15.58 -8.55 2.13
N PHE A 33 -15.26 -9.63 2.85
CA PHE A 33 -14.94 -9.56 4.28
C PHE A 33 -13.71 -8.67 4.57
N ARG A 34 -12.58 -8.95 3.92
CA ARG A 34 -11.32 -8.20 4.08
C ARG A 34 -11.47 -6.74 3.67
N LYS A 35 -12.27 -6.47 2.64
CA LYS A 35 -12.50 -5.14 2.07
C LYS A 35 -13.25 -4.19 3.03
N HIS A 36 -14.29 -4.68 3.70
CA HIS A 36 -15.16 -3.83 4.52
C HIS A 36 -14.76 -3.78 6.00
N TRP A 37 -14.03 -4.79 6.48
CA TRP A 37 -13.63 -4.86 7.89
C TRP A 37 -12.11 -4.68 8.04
N MET A 38 -11.34 -5.63 7.51
CA MET A 38 -9.91 -5.73 7.81
C MET A 38 -9.12 -4.56 7.25
N TYR A 39 -9.40 -4.12 6.03
CA TYR A 39 -8.70 -3.02 5.36
C TYR A 39 -8.66 -1.73 6.20
N TYR A 40 -9.78 -1.37 6.84
CA TYR A 40 -9.87 -0.13 7.59
C TYR A 40 -9.23 -0.18 8.97
N LEU A 41 -9.12 -1.39 9.55
CA LEU A 41 -8.50 -1.66 10.86
C LEU A 41 -7.02 -2.05 10.76
N ASN A 42 -6.50 -2.26 9.56
CA ASN A 42 -5.14 -2.71 9.35
C ASN A 42 -4.11 -1.57 9.49
N PRO A 43 -3.20 -1.60 10.48
CA PRO A 43 -2.24 -0.51 10.69
C PRO A 43 -1.32 -0.24 9.48
N PRO A 44 -0.74 -1.26 8.80
CA PRO A 44 0.01 -1.06 7.55
C PRO A 44 -0.74 -0.29 6.48
N THR A 45 -2.06 -0.50 6.34
CA THR A 45 -2.87 0.24 5.37
C THR A 45 -2.90 1.73 5.69
N ARG A 46 -3.09 2.09 6.96
CA ARG A 46 -3.14 3.48 7.42
C ARG A 46 -1.79 4.16 7.38
N TRP A 47 -0.74 3.43 7.76
CA TRP A 47 0.63 3.92 7.66
C TRP A 47 1.01 4.23 6.21
N ILE A 48 0.84 3.26 5.29
CA ILE A 48 1.20 3.47 3.89
C ILE A 48 0.30 4.53 3.24
N GLY A 49 -1.00 4.56 3.55
CA GLY A 49 -1.92 5.60 3.07
C GLY A 49 -1.47 7.02 3.48
N GLY A 50 -1.10 7.18 4.75
CA GLY A 50 -0.55 8.43 5.28
C GLY A 50 0.76 8.85 4.61
N VAL A 51 1.71 7.91 4.47
CA VAL A 51 3.00 8.16 3.82
C VAL A 51 2.82 8.51 2.36
N LEU A 52 2.08 7.72 1.58
CA LEU A 52 1.86 7.97 0.15
C LEU A 52 1.10 9.29 -0.09
N GLY A 53 0.09 9.60 0.73
CA GLY A 53 -0.64 10.87 0.63
C GLY A 53 0.21 12.10 1.00
N ALA A 54 1.25 11.92 1.81
CA ALA A 54 2.21 12.97 2.15
C ALA A 54 3.31 13.11 1.09
N THR A 55 3.85 12.01 0.59
CA THR A 55 5.02 12.00 -0.30
C THR A 55 4.64 12.19 -1.77
N LEU A 56 3.62 11.52 -2.29
CA LEU A 56 3.29 11.52 -3.72
C LEU A 56 2.43 12.71 -4.16
N ASN A 57 2.13 13.64 -3.25
CA ASN A 57 1.28 14.78 -3.55
C ASN A 57 1.92 15.69 -4.60
N THR A 58 1.32 15.74 -5.80
CA THR A 58 1.74 16.63 -6.90
C THR A 58 3.18 16.41 -7.39
N ILE A 59 3.73 15.21 -7.19
CA ILE A 59 5.05 14.87 -7.78
C ILE A 59 4.85 14.42 -9.23
N PRO A 60 5.52 15.05 -10.22
CA PRO A 60 5.52 14.57 -11.60
C PRO A 60 6.32 13.26 -11.70
N VAL A 61 5.75 12.28 -12.40
CA VAL A 61 6.41 10.97 -12.59
C VAL A 61 7.15 11.00 -13.92
N GLU A 62 8.48 10.87 -13.88
CA GLU A 62 9.31 10.74 -15.08
C GLU A 62 9.75 9.29 -15.23
N TYR A 63 9.40 8.67 -16.36
CA TYR A 63 9.74 7.27 -16.64
C TYR A 63 11.06 7.15 -17.37
N THR A 64 11.87 6.18 -16.98
CA THR A 64 12.99 5.70 -17.80
C THR A 64 12.48 4.84 -18.95
N ILE A 65 13.29 4.68 -20.02
CA ILE A 65 12.88 3.87 -21.19
C ILE A 65 12.52 2.43 -20.77
N SER A 66 13.21 1.86 -19.78
CA SER A 66 12.95 0.51 -19.25
C SER A 66 11.62 0.36 -18.50
N GLU A 67 11.05 1.45 -17.97
CA GLU A 67 9.81 1.43 -17.19
C GLU A 67 8.58 1.77 -18.04
N THR A 68 8.79 2.19 -19.28
CA THR A 68 7.69 2.42 -20.23
C THR A 68 7.10 1.10 -20.71
N ALA A 69 5.78 1.10 -20.90
CA ALA A 69 5.11 0.01 -21.58
C ALA A 69 5.49 0.08 -23.08
N ARG A 70 6.26 -0.90 -23.53
CA ARG A 70 6.70 -1.03 -24.93
C ARG A 70 5.80 -1.96 -25.70
N PHE A 71 5.36 -1.52 -26.87
CA PHE A 71 4.59 -2.33 -27.79
C PHE A 71 4.88 -1.90 -29.23
N HIS A 72 4.40 -2.68 -30.19
CA HIS A 72 4.48 -2.33 -31.61
C HIS A 72 3.08 -2.03 -32.15
N ALA A 73 2.93 -0.92 -32.85
CA ALA A 73 1.69 -0.59 -33.51
C ALA A 73 1.47 -1.53 -34.71
N PRO A 74 0.22 -1.88 -35.06
CA PRO A 74 -0.09 -2.61 -36.27
C PRO A 74 0.43 -1.88 -37.53
N PRO A 75 0.68 -2.60 -38.64
CA PRO A 75 1.15 -1.99 -39.88
C PRO A 75 0.20 -0.86 -40.33
N LYS A 76 0.78 0.28 -40.75
CA LYS A 76 0.07 1.49 -41.22
C LYS A 76 -0.66 2.31 -40.14
N GLN A 77 -0.43 2.07 -38.85
CA GLN A 77 -0.92 2.92 -37.76
C GLN A 77 0.24 3.50 -36.93
N THR A 78 0.10 4.73 -36.45
CA THR A 78 1.03 5.32 -35.48
C THR A 78 0.70 4.86 -34.06
N SER A 79 1.68 4.87 -33.16
CA SER A 79 1.47 4.61 -31.72
C SER A 79 0.24 5.34 -31.19
N GLN A 80 0.19 6.65 -31.43
CA GLN A 80 -0.87 7.51 -30.94
C GLN A 80 -2.23 7.22 -31.59
N SER A 81 -2.27 6.82 -32.87
CA SER A 81 -3.54 6.48 -33.53
C SER A 81 -4.13 5.15 -33.03
N TYR A 82 -3.28 4.18 -32.69
CA TYR A 82 -3.73 2.86 -32.26
C TYR A 82 -4.29 2.88 -30.82
N VAL A 83 -3.57 3.53 -29.90
CA VAL A 83 -3.96 3.59 -28.47
C VAL A 83 -4.51 4.96 -28.05
N GLY A 84 -4.74 5.90 -28.97
CA GLY A 84 -5.27 7.22 -28.65
C GLY A 84 -6.61 7.19 -27.90
N GLY A 85 -7.49 6.26 -28.27
CA GLY A 85 -8.74 6.02 -27.53
C GLY A 85 -8.52 5.48 -26.11
N PHE A 86 -7.51 4.64 -25.92
CA PHE A 86 -7.13 4.10 -24.60
C PHE A 86 -6.52 5.17 -23.70
N VAL A 87 -5.65 6.02 -24.25
CA VAL A 87 -5.04 7.13 -23.52
C VAL A 87 -6.05 8.22 -23.18
N SER A 88 -7.06 8.45 -24.02
CA SER A 88 -8.16 9.36 -23.67
C SER A 88 -8.95 8.90 -22.44
N ALA A 89 -8.99 7.59 -22.18
CA ALA A 89 -9.63 6.99 -21.02
C ALA A 89 -8.66 6.76 -19.83
N SER A 90 -7.37 7.07 -20.00
CA SER A 90 -6.32 6.84 -19.00
C SER A 90 -5.64 8.16 -18.65
N THR A 91 -4.96 8.23 -17.51
CA THR A 91 -4.22 9.42 -17.06
C THR A 91 -2.77 9.50 -17.58
N GLY A 92 -2.39 8.55 -18.45
CA GLY A 92 -1.02 8.40 -18.95
C GLY A 92 -0.66 9.34 -20.11
N TYR A 93 0.60 9.25 -20.55
CA TYR A 93 1.12 10.04 -21.67
C TYR A 93 2.10 9.23 -22.54
N PHE A 94 2.36 9.71 -23.76
CA PHE A 94 3.34 9.11 -24.67
C PHE A 94 4.66 9.86 -24.66
N ARG A 95 5.77 9.12 -24.70
CA ARG A 95 7.10 9.71 -24.89
C ARG A 95 7.42 9.91 -26.38
N SER A 96 6.96 8.99 -27.24
CA SER A 96 7.28 8.97 -28.68
C SER A 96 6.02 8.79 -29.54
N PRO A 97 5.16 9.83 -29.67
CA PRO A 97 3.86 9.72 -30.35
C PRO A 97 3.95 9.36 -31.85
N GLY A 98 5.07 9.69 -32.51
CA GLY A 98 5.28 9.45 -33.94
C GLY A 98 5.91 8.10 -34.30
N ALA A 99 6.27 7.27 -33.32
CA ALA A 99 6.90 5.98 -33.59
C ALA A 99 5.89 4.95 -34.13
N THR A 100 6.30 4.14 -35.10
CA THR A 100 5.54 2.98 -35.62
C THR A 100 6.01 1.66 -35.00
N ALA A 101 7.28 1.62 -34.57
CA ALA A 101 7.90 0.53 -33.83
C ALA A 101 8.51 1.08 -32.53
N ASP A 102 8.50 0.27 -31.46
CA ASP A 102 8.92 0.67 -30.11
C ASP A 102 8.12 1.85 -29.53
N CYS A 103 6.80 1.68 -29.49
CA CYS A 103 5.87 2.64 -28.91
C CYS A 103 6.05 2.67 -27.39
N GLN A 104 6.37 3.83 -26.81
CA GLN A 104 6.63 3.98 -25.38
C GLN A 104 5.48 4.73 -24.69
N TYR A 105 4.77 4.02 -23.81
CA TYR A 105 3.64 4.55 -23.04
C TYR A 105 3.96 4.61 -21.54
N CYS A 106 3.63 5.75 -20.92
CA CYS A 106 3.73 5.99 -19.49
C CYS A 106 2.32 5.96 -18.87
N PRO A 107 2.02 5.05 -17.94
CA PRO A 107 0.66 4.88 -17.41
C PRO A 107 0.18 6.01 -16.50
N TYR A 108 1.09 6.73 -15.83
CA TYR A 108 0.76 7.80 -14.89
C TYR A 108 1.50 9.08 -15.26
N ARG A 109 0.92 10.25 -14.97
CA ARG A 109 1.59 11.54 -15.16
C ARG A 109 2.00 12.15 -13.82
N LEU A 110 1.15 11.99 -12.81
CA LEU A 110 1.37 12.47 -11.45
C LEU A 110 1.37 11.31 -10.46
N GLY A 111 2.11 11.46 -9.35
CA GLY A 111 2.09 10.50 -8.24
C GLY A 111 0.68 10.30 -7.66
N ASN A 112 -0.18 11.32 -7.76
CA ASN A 112 -1.58 11.23 -7.35
C ASN A 112 -2.39 10.23 -8.21
N ASP A 113 -2.07 10.10 -9.50
CA ASP A 113 -2.72 9.14 -10.38
C ASP A 113 -2.40 7.72 -9.92
N TYR A 114 -1.14 7.47 -9.54
CA TYR A 114 -0.72 6.19 -8.97
C TYR A 114 -1.40 5.91 -7.62
N SER A 115 -1.38 6.86 -6.66
CA SER A 115 -2.01 6.63 -5.35
C SER A 115 -3.52 6.39 -5.43
N SER A 116 -4.20 6.99 -6.42
CA SER A 116 -5.63 6.78 -6.64
C SER A 116 -5.97 5.32 -6.96
N THR A 117 -5.07 4.60 -7.65
CA THR A 117 -5.25 3.16 -7.94
C THR A 117 -5.21 2.29 -6.68
N LEU A 118 -4.57 2.79 -5.61
CA LEU A 118 -4.44 2.13 -4.31
C LEU A 118 -5.53 2.56 -3.31
N ASN A 119 -6.59 3.24 -3.79
CA ASN A 119 -7.67 3.77 -2.95
C ASN A 119 -7.17 4.78 -1.89
N THR A 120 -6.10 5.52 -2.21
CA THR A 120 -5.51 6.55 -1.32
C THR A 120 -5.41 7.87 -2.06
N GLN A 121 -5.85 8.95 -1.41
CA GLN A 121 -5.76 10.30 -1.95
C GLN A 121 -4.82 11.18 -1.12
N ALA A 122 -4.21 12.19 -1.74
CA ALA A 122 -3.34 13.13 -1.04
C ALA A 122 -4.07 13.87 0.11
N SER A 123 -5.39 14.08 0.00
CA SER A 123 -6.23 14.66 1.06
C SER A 123 -6.28 13.82 2.33
N ASP A 124 -6.11 12.51 2.20
CA ASP A 124 -6.33 11.55 3.29
C ASP A 124 -5.12 11.44 4.24
N LYS A 125 -4.00 12.11 3.91
CA LYS A 125 -2.73 12.01 4.62
C LYS A 125 -2.86 12.16 6.14
N TRP A 126 -3.62 13.16 6.59
CA TRP A 126 -3.77 13.48 8.01
C TRP A 126 -4.73 12.54 8.73
N ARG A 127 -5.80 12.13 8.04
CA ARG A 127 -6.76 11.15 8.56
C ARG A 127 -6.05 9.83 8.81
N ASP A 128 -5.35 9.32 7.81
CA ASP A 128 -4.73 8.00 7.89
C ASP A 128 -3.54 7.98 8.86
N SER A 129 -2.74 9.06 8.90
CA SER A 129 -1.67 9.20 9.91
C SER A 129 -2.22 9.30 11.34
N GLY A 130 -3.33 10.01 11.54
CA GLY A 130 -3.98 10.12 12.84
C GLY A 130 -4.57 8.79 13.32
N ILE A 131 -5.23 8.04 12.44
CA ILE A 131 -5.75 6.70 12.77
C ILE A 131 -4.60 5.74 13.08
N PHE A 132 -3.52 5.76 12.31
CA PHE A 132 -2.35 4.95 12.58
C PHE A 132 -1.75 5.25 13.95
N LEU A 133 -1.58 6.53 14.29
CA LEU A 133 -1.09 6.95 15.60
C LEU A 133 -2.02 6.48 16.73
N ALA A 134 -3.33 6.60 16.55
CA ALA A 134 -4.32 6.13 17.53
C ALA A 134 -4.20 4.62 17.78
N LEU A 135 -4.02 3.82 16.73
CA LEU A 135 -3.81 2.37 16.84
C LEU A 135 -2.51 2.04 17.60
N CYS A 136 -1.40 2.73 17.28
CA CYS A 136 -0.15 2.52 18.00
C CYS A 136 -0.25 2.88 19.49
N VAL A 137 -0.95 3.97 19.82
CA VAL A 137 -1.17 4.38 21.20
C VAL A 137 -2.11 3.41 21.93
N SER A 138 -3.18 2.91 21.28
CA SER A 138 -4.04 1.91 21.89
C SER A 138 -3.31 0.61 22.19
N ASP A 139 -2.45 0.15 21.28
CA ASP A 139 -1.66 -1.06 21.50
C ASP A 139 -0.61 -0.85 22.59
N GLY A 140 0.09 0.28 22.57
CA GLY A 140 1.08 0.64 23.59
C GLY A 140 0.48 0.77 24.99
N THR A 141 -0.70 1.41 25.10
CA THR A 141 -1.41 1.52 26.38
C THR A 141 -1.91 0.16 26.87
N ALA A 142 -2.44 -0.70 26.00
CA ALA A 142 -2.87 -2.05 26.37
C ALA A 142 -1.71 -2.88 26.92
N VAL A 143 -0.54 -2.86 26.26
CA VAL A 143 0.67 -3.55 26.73
C VAL A 143 1.17 -2.97 28.05
N PHE A 144 1.16 -1.64 28.18
CA PHE A 144 1.57 -0.96 29.42
C PHE A 144 0.67 -1.36 30.60
N PHE A 145 -0.66 -1.31 30.44
CA PHE A 145 -1.60 -1.71 31.48
C PHE A 145 -1.50 -3.21 31.79
N PHE A 146 -1.34 -4.06 30.77
CA PHE A 146 -1.14 -5.50 30.96
C PHE A 146 0.14 -5.80 31.75
N PHE A 147 1.22 -5.08 31.47
CA PHE A 147 2.49 -5.23 32.18
C PHE A 147 2.39 -4.79 33.64
N ILE A 148 1.80 -3.61 33.90
CA ILE A 148 1.54 -3.15 35.27
C ILE A 148 0.63 -4.14 36.01
N TRP A 149 -0.45 -4.61 35.40
CA TRP A 149 -1.32 -5.60 36.03
C TRP A 149 -0.57 -6.90 36.37
N SER A 150 0.28 -7.39 35.46
CA SER A 150 1.04 -8.63 35.66
C SER A 150 2.08 -8.51 36.78
N VAL A 151 2.79 -7.39 36.85
CA VAL A 151 3.82 -7.17 37.88
C VAL A 151 3.18 -6.89 39.24
N TRP A 152 2.14 -6.05 39.31
CA TRP A 152 1.60 -5.56 40.58
C TRP A 152 0.53 -6.46 41.19
N VAL A 153 -0.31 -7.12 40.38
CA VAL A 153 -1.40 -7.97 40.88
C VAL A 153 -0.98 -9.43 40.96
N LYS A 154 -0.31 -9.94 39.92
CA LYS A 154 0.11 -11.34 39.85
C LYS A 154 1.51 -11.59 40.41
N GLY A 155 2.28 -10.54 40.70
CA GLY A 155 3.63 -10.67 41.24
C GLY A 155 4.59 -11.38 40.29
N TRP A 156 4.32 -11.38 38.99
CA TRP A 156 5.20 -11.99 38.00
C TRP A 156 6.49 -11.16 37.91
N GLY A 157 7.54 -11.61 38.61
CA GLY A 157 8.87 -11.02 38.52
C GLY A 157 9.47 -11.25 37.13
N LEU A 158 10.11 -10.21 36.59
CA LEU A 158 10.99 -10.27 35.42
C LEU A 158 12.23 -11.13 35.76
N GLY A 159 12.07 -12.45 35.82
CA GLY A 159 13.14 -13.30 36.36
C GLY A 159 12.89 -14.81 36.39
N SER A 160 12.16 -15.38 35.43
CA SER A 160 12.01 -16.85 35.34
C SER A 160 12.08 -17.39 33.91
N ALA A 161 13.02 -16.89 33.10
CA ALA A 161 13.36 -17.49 31.80
C ALA A 161 14.82 -17.25 31.35
N LEU A 162 15.74 -16.97 32.27
CA LEU A 162 17.19 -16.95 32.03
C LEU A 162 17.87 -17.89 33.03
N CYS A 163 17.63 -19.19 32.84
CA CYS A 163 18.49 -20.29 33.28
C CYS A 163 18.25 -21.47 32.35
#